data_AF-A0A832AMN7-F1
#
_entry.id   AF-A0A832AMN7-F1
#
_cell.length_a   1.000
_cell.length_b   1.000
_cell.length_c   1.000
_cell.angle_alpha   90.00
_cell.angle_beta   90.00
_cell.angle_gamma   90.00
#
_symmetry.space_group_name_H-M   'P 1'
#
loop_
_entity.id
_entity.type
_entity.pdbx_description
1 polymer ?
#
loop_
_entity_poly.entity_id
_entity_poly.type
_entity_poly.pdbx_seq_one_letter_code
_entity_poly.pdbx_strand_id
1 'polypeptide(L)' 'MLTGLDHAIVALRSLDAAERIGEALGLHVTRGGEQPGRGTHNAIIRFGADYLEFIAVADPTLAASTAPGRALQAFLGQG' A
#
# COMPACT_ATOMS: atom_id res chain seq x y z
N MET A 1 -11.54 -11.59 -20.72
CA MET A 1 -11.57 -10.21 -21.23
C MET A 1 -11.07 -9.29 -20.13
N LEU A 2 -10.37 -8.20 -20.49
CA LEU A 2 -10.01 -7.13 -19.55
C LEU A 2 -11.27 -6.27 -19.30
N THR A 3 -11.63 -6.05 -18.04
CA THR A 3 -12.91 -5.43 -17.68
C THR A 3 -12.80 -4.03 -17.08
N GLY A 4 -11.62 -3.61 -16.64
CA GLY A 4 -11.40 -2.30 -16.02
C GLY A 4 -10.10 -2.22 -15.23
N LEU A 5 -9.90 -1.09 -14.57
CA LEU A 5 -8.86 -0.91 -13.54
C LEU A 5 -9.45 -1.28 -12.19
N ASP A 6 -8.77 -2.13 -11.43
CA ASP A 6 -9.21 -2.51 -10.08
C ASP A 6 -8.72 -1.50 -9.03
N HIS A 7 -7.42 -1.19 -9.06
CA HIS A 7 -6.82 -0.20 -8.17
C HIS A 7 -5.49 0.33 -8.72
N ALA A 8 -5.03 1.40 -8.10
CA ALA A 8 -3.65 1.88 -8.20
C ALA A 8 -2.95 1.76 -6.84
N ILE A 9 -1.63 1.53 -6.88
CA ILE A 9 -0.81 1.39 -5.67
C ILE A 9 0.09 2.62 -5.54
N VAL A 10 0.16 3.18 -4.33
CA VAL A 10 1.08 4.24 -3.93
C VAL A 10 1.97 3.70 -2.81
N ALA A 11 3.26 3.60 -3.11
CA ALA A 11 4.26 3.16 -2.13
C ALA A 11 4.57 4.29 -1.14
N LEU A 12 4.45 3.98 0.16
CA LEU A 12 4.81 4.89 1.25
C LEU A 12 6.02 4.34 2.02
N ARG A 13 6.84 5.24 2.56
CA ARG A 13 7.92 4.85 3.49
C ARG A 13 7.39 4.39 4.85
N SER A 14 6.26 4.95 5.28
CA SER A 14 5.52 4.51 6.46
C SER A 14 4.03 4.69 6.19
N LEU A 15 3.23 3.69 6.56
CA LEU A 15 1.78 3.75 6.44
C LEU A 15 1.15 4.76 7.40
N ASP A 16 1.89 5.29 8.37
CA ASP A 16 1.43 6.37 9.26
C ASP A 16 1.20 7.69 8.52
N ALA A 17 1.72 7.83 7.31
CA ALA A 17 1.42 8.99 6.46
C ALA A 17 0.04 8.89 5.80
N ALA A 18 -0.56 7.70 5.71
CA ALA A 18 -1.78 7.46 4.94
C ALA A 18 -2.96 8.30 5.44
N GLU A 19 -3.21 8.32 6.75
CA GLU A 19 -4.32 9.09 7.35
C GLU A 19 -4.17 10.60 7.09
N ARG A 20 -2.95 11.14 7.29
CA ARG A 20 -2.67 12.56 7.00
C ARG A 20 -2.88 12.93 5.53
N ILE A 21 -2.51 12.02 4.61
CA ILE A 21 -2.76 12.20 3.17
C ILE A 21 -4.27 12.19 2.90
N GLY A 22 -5.00 11.25 3.49
CA GLY A 22 -6.45 11.19 3.41
C GLY A 22 -7.11 12.50 3.88
N GLU A 23 -6.77 12.96 5.08
CA GLU A 23 -7.26 14.22 5.65
C GLU A 23 -6.99 15.42 4.76
N ALA A 24 -5.76 15.55 4.25
CA ALA A 24 -5.38 16.64 3.36
C ALA A 24 -6.15 16.65 2.03
N LEU A 25 -6.58 15.47 1.57
CA LEU A 25 -7.38 15.30 0.35
C LEU A 25 -8.89 15.31 0.63
N GLY A 26 -9.34 15.37 1.88
CA GLY A 26 -10.74 15.21 2.27
C GLY A 26 -11.29 13.81 1.99
N LEU A 27 -10.44 12.79 1.98
CA LEU A 27 -10.77 11.40 1.65
C LEU A 27 -10.67 10.51 2.89
N HIS A 28 -11.59 9.55 3.00
CA HIS A 28 -11.58 8.57 4.09
C HIS A 28 -10.61 7.42 3.78
N VAL A 29 -9.65 7.21 4.69
CA VAL A 29 -8.69 6.11 4.63
C VAL A 29 -9.14 5.00 5.58
N THR A 30 -9.24 3.79 5.05
CA THR A 30 -9.46 2.59 5.85
C THR A 30 -8.13 1.84 5.94
N ARG A 31 -7.58 1.71 7.15
CA ARG A 31 -6.43 0.81 7.36
C ARG A 31 -6.88 -0.62 7.07
N GLY A 32 -6.11 -1.32 6.23
CA GLY A 32 -6.30 -2.73 5.98
C GLY A 32 -5.70 -3.51 7.13
N GLY A 33 -4.53 -4.10 6.90
CA GLY A 33 -3.78 -4.79 7.94
C GLY A 33 -2.41 -5.23 7.45
N GLU A 34 -1.65 -5.84 8.35
CA GLU A 34 -0.47 -6.62 7.96
C GLU A 34 -0.94 -7.81 7.11
N GLN A 35 -0.35 -7.96 5.93
CA GLN A 35 -0.63 -9.11 5.08
C GLN A 35 0.18 -10.30 5.60
N PRO A 36 -0.47 -11.36 6.15
CA PRO A 36 0.25 -12.47 6.74
C PRO A 36 1.23 -13.10 5.75
N GLY A 37 2.49 -13.27 6.17
CA GLY A 37 3.54 -13.87 5.37
C GLY A 37 4.13 -13.00 4.25
N ARG A 38 3.75 -11.71 4.14
CA ARG A 38 4.27 -10.81 3.09
C ARG A 38 5.26 -9.76 3.58
N GLY A 39 5.19 -9.37 4.85
CA GLY A 39 6.02 -8.31 5.43
C GLY A 39 5.61 -6.89 5.01
N THR A 40 4.41 -6.74 4.43
CA THR A 40 3.83 -5.46 4.01
C THR A 40 2.51 -5.23 4.72
N HIS A 41 2.16 -3.95 4.90
CA HIS A 41 0.85 -3.54 5.37
C HIS A 41 0.25 -2.50 4.42
N ASN A 42 -1.07 -2.37 4.44
CA ASN A 42 -1.76 -1.47 3.55
C ASN A 42 -2.88 -0.67 4.22
N ALA A 43 -3.26 0.41 3.55
CA ALA A 43 -4.46 1.19 3.80
C ALA A 43 -5.08 1.54 2.45
N ILE A 44 -6.39 1.72 2.41
CA ILE A 44 -7.10 1.95 1.16
C ILE A 44 -8.04 3.16 1.24
N ILE A 45 -8.26 3.79 0.10
CA ILE A 45 -9.34 4.76 -0.13
C ILE A 45 -10.26 4.16 -1.18
N ARG A 46 -11.55 3.99 -0.90
CA ARG A 46 -12.52 3.41 -1.84
C ARG A 46 -13.17 4.46 -2.73
N PHE A 47 -13.40 4.10 -3.99
CA PHE A 47 -14.14 4.86 -5.00
C PHE A 47 -15.20 3.95 -5.64
N GLY A 48 -16.20 3.54 -4.85
CA GLY A 48 -17.16 2.52 -5.28
C GLY A 48 -16.52 1.13 -5.30
N ALA A 49 -16.42 0.53 -6.49
CA ALA A 49 -15.80 -0.79 -6.65
C ALA A 49 -14.26 -0.73 -6.69
N ASP A 50 -13.71 0.40 -7.15
CA ASP A 50 -12.27 0.59 -7.32
C ASP A 50 -11.66 1.24 -6.06
N TYR A 51 -10.34 1.17 -5.91
CA TYR A 51 -9.67 1.78 -4.76
C TYR A 51 -8.26 2.29 -5.07
N LEU A 52 -7.77 3.17 -4.20
CA LEU A 52 -6.35 3.51 -4.11
C LEU A 52 -5.75 2.74 -2.93
N GLU A 53 -4.64 2.04 -3.15
CA GLU A 53 -3.92 1.31 -2.11
C GLU A 53 -2.63 2.04 -1.73
N PHE A 54 -2.53 2.43 -0.47
CA PHE A 54 -1.26 2.75 0.15
C PHE A 54 -0.62 1.47 0.66
N ILE A 55 0.63 1.22 0.28
CA ILE A 55 1.40 0.07 0.75
C ILE A 55 2.72 0.53 1.34
N ALA A 56 3.13 -0.09 2.45
CA ALA A 56 4.45 0.11 3.04
C ALA A 56 5.02 -1.20 3.59
N VAL A 57 6.32 -1.20 3.84
CA VAL A 57 7.03 -2.33 4.46
C VAL A 57 6.74 -2.32 5.96
N ALA A 58 6.15 -3.40 6.46
CA ALA A 58 5.88 -3.61 7.89
C ALA A 58 7.04 -4.37 8.56
N ASP A 59 7.53 -5.43 7.91
CA ASP A 59 8.68 -6.22 8.34
C ASP A 59 9.69 -6.31 7.18
N PRO A 60 10.82 -5.60 7.26
CA PRO A 60 11.82 -5.60 6.20
C PRO A 60 12.45 -6.96 5.92
N THR A 61 12.61 -7.81 6.93
CA THR A 61 13.20 -9.15 6.79
C THR A 61 12.23 -10.08 6.09
N LEU A 62 10.98 -10.11 6.52
CA LEU A 62 9.94 -10.89 5.86
C LEU A 62 9.66 -10.37 4.44
N ALA A 63 9.63 -9.05 4.24
CA ALA A 63 9.45 -8.44 2.92
C ALA A 63 10.57 -8.84 1.95
N ALA A 64 11.82 -8.91 2.41
CA ALA A 64 12.94 -9.38 1.58
C ALA A 64 12.79 -10.85 1.13
N SER A 65 12.02 -11.66 1.87
CA SER A 65 11.76 -13.06 1.50
C SER A 65 10.70 -13.20 0.41
N THR A 66 9.84 -12.20 0.18
CA THR A 66 8.73 -12.28 -0.78
C THR A 66 8.98 -11.46 -2.05
N ALA A 67 8.44 -11.90 -3.19
CA ALA A 67 8.58 -11.16 -4.44
C ALA A 67 7.94 -9.75 -4.36
N PRO A 68 6.70 -9.59 -3.84
CA PRO A 68 6.11 -8.26 -3.68
C PRO A 68 6.88 -7.37 -2.68
N GLY A 69 7.33 -7.92 -1.55
CA GLY A 69 8.09 -7.18 -0.55
C GLY A 69 9.43 -6.68 -1.08
N ARG A 70 10.18 -7.53 -1.81
CA ARG A 70 11.42 -7.11 -2.48
C ARG A 70 11.18 -6.02 -3.52
N ALA A 71 10.13 -6.15 -4.34
CA ALA A 71 9.82 -5.15 -5.35
C ALA A 71 9.50 -3.78 -4.72
N LEU A 72 8.74 -3.78 -3.61
CA LEU A 72 8.44 -2.57 -2.86
C LEU A 72 9.70 -1.93 -2.24
N GLN A 73 10.57 -2.73 -1.62
CA GLN A 73 11.85 -2.24 -1.06
C GLN A 73 12.75 -1.65 -2.15
N ALA A 74 12.86 -2.31 -3.29
CA ALA A 74 13.65 -1.82 -4.42
C ALA A 74 13.07 -0.52 -4.99
N PHE A 75 11.73 -0.39 -5.07
CA PHE A 75 11.08 0.85 -5.50
C PHE A 75 11.36 2.00 -4.54
N LEU A 76 11.21 1.78 -3.22
CA LEU A 76 11.44 2.79 -2.19
C LEU A 76 12.92 3.21 -2.08
N GLY A 77 13.86 2.35 -2.48
CA GLY A 77 15.30 2.65 -2.47
C GLY A 77 15.80 3.49 -3.64
N GLN A 78 14.97 3.80 -4.63
CA GLN A 78 15.36 4.57 -5.83
C GLN A 78 15.23 6.09 -5.69
N GLY A 79 14.67 6.60 -4.58
CA GLY A 79 14.45 8.04 -4.36
C GLY A 79 14.69 8.50 -2.94
#